data_AF-A0A2V7WEV0-F1
#
_entry.id   AF-A0A2V7WEV0-F1
#
_cell.length_a   1.000
_cell.length_b   1.000
_cell.length_c   1.000
_cell.angle_alpha   90.00
_cell.angle_beta   90.00
_cell.angle_gamma   90.00
#
_symmetry.space_group_name_H-M   'P 1'
#
loop_
_entity.id
_entity.type
_entity.pdbx_description
1 polymer ?
#
loop_
_entity_poly.entity_id
_entity_poly.type
_entity_poly.pdbx_seq_one_letter_code
_entity_poly.pdbx_strand_id
1 'polypeptide(L)'
;MAVFELSVRGFSIAHEQRYAPGEVGHLVLDWQGTKLDLVCRLVRSTLWRLAKSIGEKSIYHSGLQIIESVGSAYASLRELIADRIIRAIEEQKANARGIPPLAAYMYQPGKGDLYRRCEFVDGTWRKSETTRTDQPANGFTISADTEPEHIDLLCKTWEITTAEGRRLTQLLAALSINREEGVPVRRYVP
;
A
#
# COMPACT_ATOMS: atom_id res chain seq x y z
N MET A 1 -12.80 20.30 1.10
CA MET A 1 -13.05 18.87 1.41
C MET A 1 -11.70 18.20 1.58
N ALA A 2 -11.50 17.41 2.63
CA ALA A 2 -10.23 16.74 2.90
C ALA A 2 -10.45 15.22 3.00
N VAL A 3 -9.59 14.43 2.35
CA VAL A 3 -9.58 12.97 2.49
C VAL A 3 -8.66 12.62 3.65
N PHE A 4 -9.11 11.80 4.59
CA PHE A 4 -8.31 11.42 5.76
C PHE A 4 -8.14 9.91 5.93
N GLU A 5 -9.01 9.09 5.34
CA GLU A 5 -8.77 7.64 5.18
C GLU A 5 -9.08 7.22 3.75
N LEU A 6 -8.30 6.27 3.27
CA LEU A 6 -8.32 5.84 1.89
C LEU A 6 -8.11 4.33 1.83
N SER A 7 -8.97 3.63 1.10
CA SER A 7 -8.91 2.20 0.89
C SER A 7 -9.33 1.85 -0.54
N VAL A 8 -9.03 0.63 -0.96
CA VAL A 8 -9.40 0.11 -2.28
C VAL A 8 -10.93 0.01 -2.46
N ARG A 9 -11.71 0.02 -1.36
CA ARG A 9 -13.18 -0.10 -1.39
C ARG A 9 -13.91 1.22 -1.11
N GLY A 10 -13.20 2.27 -0.67
CA GLY A 10 -13.86 3.47 -0.18
C GLY A 10 -12.94 4.48 0.51
N PHE A 11 -13.51 5.63 0.84
CA PHE A 11 -12.83 6.79 1.42
C PHE A 11 -13.58 7.31 2.65
N SER A 12 -12.84 7.92 3.57
CA SER A 12 -13.41 8.81 4.57
C SER A 12 -13.01 10.25 4.25
N ILE A 13 -14.01 11.11 4.09
CA ILE A 13 -13.83 12.53 3.74
C ILE A 13 -14.42 13.45 4.79
N ALA A 14 -13.77 14.60 5.00
CA ALA A 14 -14.28 15.71 5.79
C ALA A 14 -14.79 16.82 4.86
N HIS A 15 -16.02 17.27 5.07
CA HIS A 15 -16.67 18.32 4.27
C HIS A 15 -17.62 19.18 5.11
N GLU A 16 -17.91 20.38 4.62
CA GLU A 16 -18.74 21.37 5.33
C GLU A 16 -20.23 21.26 4.98
N GLN A 17 -20.53 20.62 3.84
CA GLN A 17 -21.88 20.48 3.30
C GLN A 17 -22.59 19.26 3.88
N ARG A 18 -23.92 19.23 3.90
CA ARG A 18 -24.65 18.04 4.34
C ARG A 18 -25.07 17.21 3.12
N TYR A 19 -24.66 15.94 3.08
CA TYR A 19 -25.08 14.99 2.06
C TYR A 19 -26.00 13.92 2.66
N ALA A 20 -26.92 13.40 1.86
CA ALA A 20 -27.85 12.36 2.31
C ALA A 20 -27.20 10.97 2.14
N PRO A 21 -27.30 10.06 3.13
CA PRO A 21 -26.90 8.66 2.96
C PRO A 21 -27.61 8.04 1.74
N GLY A 22 -26.86 7.31 0.93
CA GLY A 22 -27.33 6.67 -0.31
C GLY A 22 -27.09 7.48 -1.58
N GLU A 23 -26.73 8.75 -1.46
CA GLU A 23 -26.44 9.63 -2.61
C GLU A 23 -25.20 9.11 -3.37
N VAL A 24 -25.33 9.01 -4.69
CA VAL A 24 -24.23 8.64 -5.59
C VAL A 24 -23.66 9.93 -6.17
N GLY A 25 -22.36 10.11 -6.01
CA GLY A 25 -21.64 11.29 -6.44
C GLY A 25 -20.36 10.95 -7.17
N HIS A 26 -19.91 11.89 -7.99
CA HIS A 26 -18.64 11.82 -8.69
C HIS A 26 -17.56 12.49 -7.82
N LEU A 27 -16.52 11.73 -7.50
CA LEU A 27 -15.40 12.20 -6.71
C LEU A 27 -14.16 12.30 -7.59
N VAL A 28 -13.78 13.53 -7.91
CA VAL A 28 -12.49 13.84 -8.53
C VAL A 28 -11.55 14.33 -7.45
N LEU A 29 -10.42 13.65 -7.30
CA LEU A 29 -9.39 14.04 -6.35
C LEU A 29 -8.03 14.08 -7.04
N ASP A 30 -7.23 15.09 -6.70
CA ASP A 30 -5.83 15.18 -7.11
C ASP A 30 -4.98 14.64 -5.98
N TRP A 31 -4.24 13.57 -6.26
CA TRP A 31 -3.31 12.96 -5.33
C TRP A 31 -1.91 12.93 -5.93
N GLN A 32 -1.02 13.78 -5.41
CA GLN A 32 0.37 13.90 -5.87
C GLN A 32 0.48 14.14 -7.39
N GLY A 33 -0.44 14.92 -7.97
CA GLY A 33 -0.47 15.22 -9.40
C GLY A 33 -1.17 14.15 -10.26
N THR A 34 -1.63 13.05 -9.65
CA THR A 34 -2.47 12.04 -10.31
C THR A 34 -3.92 12.32 -9.99
N LYS A 35 -4.72 12.61 -11.03
CA LYS A 35 -6.16 12.77 -10.90
C LYS A 35 -6.82 11.39 -10.84
N LEU A 36 -7.51 11.12 -9.75
CA LEU A 36 -8.33 9.93 -9.58
C LEU A 36 -9.79 10.32 -9.77
N ASP A 37 -10.46 9.57 -10.62
CA ASP A 37 -11.85 9.80 -10.98
C ASP A 37 -12.74 8.60 -10.65
N LEU A 38 -13.66 8.80 -9.71
CA LEU A 38 -14.32 7.73 -8.98
C LEU A 38 -15.81 8.02 -8.78
N VAL A 39 -16.65 7.03 -9.08
CA VAL A 39 -18.08 7.07 -8.76
C VAL A 39 -18.27 6.45 -7.39
N CYS A 40 -18.76 7.25 -6.45
CA CYS A 40 -18.84 6.88 -5.05
C CYS A 40 -20.27 7.00 -4.50
N ARG A 41 -20.67 6.09 -3.62
CA ARG A 41 -21.91 6.18 -2.83
C ARG A 41 -21.60 6.66 -1.42
N LEU A 42 -22.35 7.63 -0.92
CA LEU A 42 -22.32 8.00 0.49
C LEU A 42 -22.96 6.89 1.33
N VAL A 43 -22.17 6.18 2.13
CA VAL A 43 -22.68 5.09 2.99
C VAL A 43 -23.07 5.61 4.36
N ARG A 44 -22.30 6.58 4.87
CA ARG A 44 -22.52 7.17 6.20
C ARG A 44 -22.06 8.62 6.19
N SER A 45 -22.72 9.47 6.97
CA SER A 45 -22.31 10.85 7.23
C SER A 45 -22.55 11.15 8.71
N THR A 46 -21.49 11.52 9.42
CA THR A 46 -21.52 11.81 10.86
C THR A 46 -21.06 13.24 11.08
N LEU A 47 -21.82 14.02 11.85
CA LEU A 47 -21.39 15.35 12.27
C LEU A 47 -20.22 15.20 13.24
N TRP A 48 -19.05 15.71 12.85
CA TRP A 48 -17.84 15.61 13.67
C TRP A 48 -17.60 16.87 14.49
N ARG A 49 -17.84 18.04 13.90
CA ARG A 49 -17.77 19.33 14.60
C ARG A 49 -19.01 20.13 14.30
N LEU A 50 -19.80 20.41 15.34
CA LEU A 50 -20.88 21.39 15.26
C LEU A 50 -20.28 22.79 15.41
N ALA A 51 -20.70 23.73 14.58
CA ALA A 51 -20.39 25.15 14.76
C ALA A 51 -20.92 25.63 16.13
N LYS A 52 -20.04 26.19 16.97
CA LYS A 52 -20.42 26.69 18.31
C LYS A 52 -20.63 28.20 18.34
N SER A 53 -20.12 28.91 17.33
CA SER A 53 -20.20 30.37 17.21
C SER A 53 -20.66 30.81 15.82
N ILE A 54 -21.18 32.04 15.74
CA ILE A 54 -21.53 32.69 14.47
C ILE A 54 -20.24 32.86 13.65
N GLY A 55 -20.11 32.12 12.56
CA GLY A 55 -18.93 32.12 11.68
C GLY A 55 -18.13 30.82 11.68
N GLU A 56 -18.36 29.92 12.64
CA GLU A 56 -17.80 28.57 12.57
C GLU A 56 -18.62 27.69 11.62
N LYS A 57 -17.93 26.84 10.86
CA LYS A 57 -18.58 25.90 9.94
C LYS A 57 -18.67 24.52 10.56
N SER A 58 -19.80 23.86 10.36
CA SER A 58 -19.96 22.48 10.78
C SER A 58 -19.15 21.55 9.86
N ILE A 59 -18.42 20.61 10.44
CA ILE A 59 -17.61 19.63 9.71
C ILE A 59 -18.27 18.27 9.85
N TYR A 60 -18.56 17.66 8.72
CA TYR A 60 -19.10 16.31 8.59
C TYR A 60 -17.99 15.37 8.14
N HIS A 61 -17.96 14.18 8.72
CA HIS A 61 -17.14 13.07 8.27
C HIS A 61 -18.05 12.07 7.56
N SER A 62 -17.79 11.83 6.27
CA SER A 62 -18.57 10.90 5.48
C SER A 62 -17.73 9.75 4.96
N GLY A 63 -18.31 8.55 5.01
CA GLY A 63 -17.77 7.36 4.37
C GLY A 63 -18.37 7.20 2.98
N LEU A 64 -17.49 7.15 1.98
CA LEU A 64 -17.80 6.91 0.59
C LEU A 64 -17.40 5.48 0.21
N GLN A 65 -18.28 4.75 -0.47
CA GLN A 65 -17.98 3.46 -1.08
C GLN A 65 -17.77 3.65 -2.58
N ILE A 66 -16.69 3.12 -3.13
CA ILE A 66 -16.44 3.13 -4.57
C ILE A 66 -17.40 2.13 -5.22
N ILE A 67 -18.23 2.61 -6.15
CA ILE A 67 -19.10 1.77 -6.98
C ILE A 67 -18.38 1.43 -8.28
N GLU A 68 -17.76 2.43 -8.88
CA GLU A 68 -17.09 2.31 -10.17
C GLU A 68 -15.86 3.23 -10.21
N SER A 69 -14.81 2.74 -10.86
CA SER A 69 -13.60 3.50 -11.13
C SER A 69 -13.53 3.77 -12.62
N VAL A 70 -13.34 5.03 -13.01
CA VAL A 70 -13.22 5.38 -14.42
C VAL A 70 -11.76 5.19 -14.87
N GLY A 71 -11.54 4.41 -15.93
CA GLY A 71 -10.21 4.21 -16.52
C GLY A 71 -9.21 3.48 -15.60
N SER A 72 -7.98 4.01 -15.50
CA SER A 72 -6.89 3.43 -14.70
C SER A 72 -6.94 3.81 -13.21
N ALA A 73 -7.97 4.54 -12.76
CA ALA A 73 -8.05 5.09 -11.41
C ALA A 73 -7.92 4.02 -10.31
N TYR A 74 -8.42 2.80 -10.54
CA TYR A 74 -8.30 1.71 -9.57
C TYR A 74 -6.86 1.18 -9.44
N ALA A 75 -6.14 1.05 -10.56
CA ALA A 75 -4.74 0.63 -10.56
C ALA A 75 -3.86 1.69 -9.86
N SER A 76 -4.03 2.96 -10.23
CA SER A 76 -3.32 4.07 -9.61
C SER A 76 -3.65 4.22 -8.11
N LEU A 77 -4.91 4.00 -7.70
CA LEU A 77 -5.29 4.00 -6.28
C LEU A 77 -4.55 2.92 -5.50
N ARG A 78 -4.41 1.72 -6.09
CA ARG A 78 -3.71 0.59 -5.46
C ARG A 78 -2.22 0.86 -5.32
N GLU A 79 -1.57 1.37 -6.36
CA GLU A 79 -0.16 1.78 -6.33
C GLU A 79 0.09 2.84 -5.26
N LEU A 80 -0.76 3.87 -5.18
CA LEU A 80 -0.64 4.95 -4.20
C LEU A 80 -0.81 4.46 -2.76
N ILE A 81 -1.72 3.52 -2.51
CA ILE A 81 -1.88 2.88 -1.20
C ILE A 81 -0.62 2.10 -0.83
N ALA A 82 -0.09 1.31 -1.77
CA ALA A 82 1.13 0.54 -1.54
C ALA A 82 2.30 1.46 -1.20
N ASP A 83 2.52 2.52 -1.98
CA ASP A 83 3.55 3.53 -1.76
C ASP A 83 3.43 4.17 -0.36
N ARG A 84 2.21 4.52 0.05
CA ARG A 84 2.01 5.17 1.35
C ARG A 84 2.26 4.23 2.52
N ILE A 85 1.85 2.97 2.41
CA ILE A 85 2.08 1.94 3.44
C ILE A 85 3.58 1.67 3.57
N ILE A 86 4.29 1.50 2.45
CA ILE A 86 5.73 1.27 2.44
C ILE A 86 6.45 2.44 3.12
N ARG A 87 6.12 3.69 2.75
CA ARG A 87 6.68 4.89 3.40
C ARG A 87 6.41 4.94 4.90
N ALA A 88 5.18 4.66 5.33
CA ALA A 88 4.82 4.70 6.74
C ALA A 88 5.56 3.62 7.57
N ILE A 89 5.73 2.42 7.01
CA ILE A 89 6.51 1.35 7.63
C ILE A 89 7.98 1.77 7.77
N GLU A 90 8.54 2.40 6.74
CA GLU A 90 9.93 2.88 6.78
C GLU A 90 10.12 4.04 7.76
N GLU A 91 9.19 4.99 7.83
CA GLU A 91 9.19 6.04 8.85
C GLU A 91 9.10 5.44 10.26
N GLN A 92 8.28 4.42 10.46
CA GLN A 92 8.16 3.72 11.73
C GLN A 92 9.46 2.95 12.08
N LYS A 93 10.11 2.31 11.11
CA LYS A 93 11.42 1.66 11.29
C LYS A 93 12.52 2.68 11.60
N ALA A 94 12.54 3.81 10.91
CA ALA A 94 13.51 4.89 11.11
C ALA A 94 13.38 5.51 12.50
N ASN A 95 12.14 5.77 12.94
CA ASN A 95 11.85 6.25 14.30
C ASN A 95 12.21 5.21 15.37
N ALA A 96 11.95 3.92 15.12
CA ALA A 96 12.33 2.84 16.04
C ALA A 96 13.86 2.62 16.12
N ARG A 97 14.61 3.02 15.09
CA ARG A 97 16.08 2.88 15.01
C ARG A 97 16.85 4.17 15.26
N GLY A 98 16.18 5.31 15.44
CA GLY A 98 16.80 6.61 15.75
C GLY A 98 17.58 7.25 14.60
N ILE A 99 17.32 6.87 13.34
CA ILE A 99 18.06 7.35 12.17
C ILE A 99 17.18 8.36 11.41
N PRO A 100 17.63 9.58 11.12
CA PRO A 100 16.82 10.57 10.40
C PRO A 100 16.49 10.08 8.98
N PRO A 101 15.30 10.42 8.44
CA PRO A 101 14.87 9.94 7.14
C PRO A 101 15.70 10.62 6.05
N LEU A 102 16.59 9.87 5.40
CA LEU A 102 17.36 10.35 4.25
C LEU A 102 16.90 9.71 2.94
N ALA A 103 16.41 10.61 2.10
CA ALA A 103 16.35 10.62 0.63
C ALA A 103 15.34 9.71 -0.10
N ALA A 104 14.70 10.36 -1.09
CA ALA A 104 13.74 9.79 -2.03
C ALA A 104 14.32 8.62 -2.83
N TYR A 105 13.54 7.53 -2.92
CA TYR A 105 13.85 6.40 -3.80
C TYR A 105 13.42 6.70 -5.23
N MET A 106 14.27 6.35 -6.20
CA MET A 106 13.87 6.17 -7.60
C MET A 106 13.63 4.69 -7.85
N TYR A 107 12.54 4.38 -8.54
CA TYR A 107 12.22 3.06 -9.07
C TYR A 107 13.29 2.65 -10.08
N GLN A 108 13.94 1.50 -9.87
CA GLN A 108 14.73 0.84 -10.90
C GLN A 108 13.98 -0.41 -11.37
N PRO A 109 13.69 -0.56 -12.67
CA PRO A 109 13.12 -1.81 -13.20
C PRO A 109 14.04 -2.98 -12.84
N GLY A 110 13.45 -4.06 -12.32
CA GLY A 110 14.17 -5.26 -11.89
C GLY A 110 15.07 -5.77 -13.01
N LYS A 111 16.38 -5.83 -12.76
CA LYS A 111 17.40 -6.03 -13.78
C LYS A 111 17.76 -7.51 -14.01
N GLY A 112 17.05 -8.43 -13.37
CA GLY A 112 17.37 -9.86 -13.38
C GLY A 112 16.19 -10.77 -13.72
N ASP A 113 16.45 -11.76 -14.57
CA ASP A 113 15.56 -12.88 -14.86
C ASP A 113 15.65 -14.00 -13.79
N LEU A 114 16.41 -13.76 -12.73
CA LEU A 114 16.68 -14.68 -11.63
C LEU A 114 15.95 -14.24 -10.36
N TYR A 115 15.32 -15.21 -9.72
CA TYR A 115 14.58 -15.07 -8.49
C TYR A 115 15.10 -16.05 -7.45
N ARG A 116 14.80 -15.78 -6.19
CA ARG A 116 15.06 -16.68 -5.08
C ARG A 116 13.75 -17.19 -4.52
N ARG A 117 13.57 -18.50 -4.58
CA ARG A 117 12.43 -19.21 -4.00
C ARG A 117 12.80 -19.72 -2.62
N CYS A 118 12.06 -19.27 -1.63
CA CYS A 118 12.20 -19.66 -0.23
C CYS A 118 10.97 -20.51 0.14
N GLU A 119 11.18 -21.78 0.44
CA GLU A 119 10.13 -22.74 0.80
C GLU A 119 10.35 -23.25 2.22
N PHE A 120 9.30 -23.21 3.04
CA PHE A 120 9.32 -23.75 4.38
C PHE A 120 8.80 -25.20 4.33
N VAL A 121 9.67 -26.17 4.56
CA VAL A 121 9.38 -27.62 4.47
C VAL A 121 9.93 -28.28 5.73
N ASP A 122 9.10 -29.06 6.42
CA ASP A 122 9.49 -29.83 7.61
C ASP A 122 10.23 -29.00 8.67
N GLY A 123 9.77 -27.77 8.91
CA GLY A 123 10.35 -26.86 9.90
C GLY A 123 11.66 -26.19 9.47
N THR A 124 12.09 -26.37 8.21
CA THR A 124 13.35 -25.84 7.69
C THR A 124 13.13 -25.02 6.42
N TRP A 125 13.90 -23.95 6.26
CA TRP A 125 13.90 -23.17 5.02
C TRP A 125 14.79 -23.79 3.96
N ARG A 126 14.21 -24.08 2.80
CA ARG A 126 14.92 -24.37 1.57
C ARG A 126 14.93 -23.13 0.70
N LYS A 127 16.12 -22.62 0.39
CA LYS A 127 16.31 -21.47 -0.50
C LYS A 127 16.95 -21.95 -1.80
N SER A 128 16.38 -21.60 -2.93
CA SER A 128 16.89 -21.99 -4.26
C SER A 128 16.73 -20.86 -5.25
N GLU A 129 17.63 -20.80 -6.24
CA GLU A 129 17.47 -19.88 -7.36
C GLU A 129 16.51 -20.47 -8.39
N THR A 130 15.69 -19.62 -8.98
CA THR A 130 14.67 -20.01 -9.95
C THR A 130 14.40 -18.89 -10.94
N THR A 131 13.91 -19.24 -12.12
CA THR A 131 13.37 -18.28 -13.10
C THR A 131 11.84 -18.20 -13.04
N ARG A 132 11.22 -19.00 -12.17
CA ARG A 132 9.77 -19.02 -11.98
C ARG A 132 9.33 -17.87 -11.08
N THR A 133 8.25 -17.19 -11.45
CA THR A 133 7.67 -16.07 -10.70
C THR A 133 6.52 -16.47 -9.78
N ASP A 134 6.03 -17.71 -9.86
CA ASP A 134 4.94 -18.17 -9.00
C ASP A 134 5.36 -18.26 -7.53
N GLN A 135 4.42 -17.95 -6.65
CA GLN A 135 4.59 -18.01 -5.21
C GLN A 135 4.30 -19.44 -4.71
N PRO A 136 5.22 -20.11 -3.98
CA PRO A 136 4.93 -21.40 -3.34
C PRO A 136 3.87 -21.25 -2.24
N ALA A 137 2.98 -22.22 -2.09
CA ALA A 137 1.98 -22.23 -1.01
C ALA A 137 2.60 -22.20 0.40
N ASN A 138 3.79 -22.77 0.54
CA ASN A 138 4.54 -22.88 1.79
C ASN A 138 5.73 -21.90 1.88
N GLY A 139 5.69 -20.79 1.16
CA GLY A 139 6.74 -19.77 1.26
C GLY A 139 6.53 -18.61 0.29
N PHE A 140 7.63 -18.09 -0.26
CA PHE A 140 7.58 -16.97 -1.20
C PHE A 140 8.74 -17.00 -2.21
N THR A 141 8.51 -16.36 -3.35
CA THR A 141 9.50 -16.11 -4.40
C THR A 141 9.76 -14.61 -4.50
N ILE A 142 11.01 -14.20 -4.42
CA ILE A 142 11.45 -12.79 -4.36
C ILE A 142 12.59 -12.53 -5.34
N SER A 143 12.86 -11.27 -5.70
CA SER A 143 14.00 -10.91 -6.55
C SER A 143 15.32 -11.47 -6.01
N ALA A 144 16.17 -12.05 -6.89
CA ALA A 144 17.49 -12.53 -6.50
C ALA A 144 18.43 -11.40 -6.05
N ASP A 145 18.15 -10.16 -6.44
CA ASP A 145 18.91 -8.96 -6.03
C ASP A 145 18.61 -8.53 -4.59
N THR A 146 17.65 -9.20 -3.92
CA THR A 146 17.32 -8.89 -2.52
C THR A 146 18.46 -9.31 -1.59
N GLU A 147 18.86 -8.39 -0.71
CA GLU A 147 19.92 -8.64 0.27
C GLU A 147 19.60 -9.86 1.17
N PRO A 148 20.59 -10.71 1.49
CA PRO A 148 20.40 -11.92 2.30
C PRO A 148 19.73 -11.67 3.66
N GLU A 149 20.06 -10.56 4.32
CA GLU A 149 19.51 -10.19 5.63
C GLU A 149 17.99 -9.94 5.57
N HIS A 150 17.51 -9.33 4.49
CA HIS A 150 16.09 -9.11 4.27
C HIS A 150 15.35 -10.43 4.00
N ILE A 151 15.99 -11.35 3.28
CA ILE A 151 15.43 -12.69 3.06
C ILE A 151 15.27 -13.44 4.39
N ASP A 152 16.28 -13.37 5.27
CA ASP A 152 16.20 -14.00 6.60
C ASP A 152 15.11 -13.40 7.49
N LEU A 153 14.93 -12.07 7.43
CA LEU A 153 13.86 -11.40 8.14
C LEU A 153 12.47 -11.84 7.65
N LEU A 154 12.29 -11.98 6.33
CA LEU A 154 11.05 -12.47 5.74
C LEU A 154 10.77 -13.93 6.12
N CYS A 155 11.80 -14.78 6.13
CA CYS A 155 11.72 -16.16 6.58
C CYS A 155 11.24 -16.24 8.05
N LYS A 156 11.87 -15.48 8.95
CA LYS A 156 11.46 -15.42 10.36
C LYS A 156 10.04 -14.89 10.54
N THR A 157 9.68 -13.85 9.78
CA THR A 157 8.35 -13.25 9.84
C THR A 157 7.27 -14.23 9.37
N TRP A 158 7.54 -14.98 8.31
CA TRP A 158 6.66 -16.02 7.78
C TRP A 158 6.36 -17.12 8.81
N GLU A 159 7.36 -17.54 9.58
CA GLU A 159 7.22 -18.56 10.62
C GLU A 159 6.27 -18.10 11.73
N ILE A 160 6.46 -16.88 12.24
CA ILE A 160 5.76 -16.38 13.43
C ILE A 160 4.40 -15.75 13.13
N THR A 161 4.06 -15.51 11.86
CA THR A 161 2.84 -14.83 11.46
C THR A 161 1.69 -15.78 11.13
N THR A 162 0.48 -15.22 11.01
CA THR A 162 -0.74 -15.95 10.68
C THR A 162 -0.85 -16.22 9.17
N ALA A 163 -1.85 -17.01 8.76
CA ALA A 163 -2.11 -17.26 7.34
C ALA A 163 -2.28 -15.97 6.51
N GLU A 164 -2.91 -14.94 7.08
CA GLU A 164 -3.08 -13.64 6.41
C GLU A 164 -1.74 -12.89 6.30
N GLY A 165 -0.90 -12.93 7.35
CA GLY A 165 0.43 -12.34 7.30
C GLY A 165 1.35 -13.05 6.29
N ARG A 166 1.24 -14.38 6.16
CA ARG A 166 1.95 -15.16 5.12
C ARG A 166 1.50 -14.76 3.72
N ARG A 167 0.18 -14.60 3.53
CA ARG A 167 -0.38 -14.11 2.26
C ARG A 167 0.14 -12.71 1.91
N LEU A 168 0.26 -11.83 2.91
CA LEU A 168 0.84 -10.50 2.73
C LEU A 168 2.33 -10.58 2.34
N THR A 169 3.12 -11.45 2.98
CA THR A 169 4.51 -11.70 2.61
C THR A 169 4.65 -12.16 1.16
N GLN A 170 3.82 -13.11 0.71
CA GLN A 170 3.77 -13.54 -0.69
C GLN A 170 3.42 -12.40 -1.64
N LEU A 171 2.47 -11.55 -1.27
CA LEU A 171 2.04 -10.43 -2.10
C LEU A 171 3.17 -9.41 -2.26
N LEU A 172 3.86 -9.05 -1.18
CA LEU A 172 5.01 -8.14 -1.23
C LEU A 172 6.19 -8.73 -2.02
N ALA A 173 6.45 -10.03 -1.85
CA ALA A 173 7.47 -10.72 -2.62
C ALA A 173 7.13 -10.77 -4.12
N ALA A 174 5.85 -10.98 -4.46
CA ALA A 174 5.37 -10.95 -5.83
C ALA A 174 5.51 -9.58 -6.51
N LEU A 175 5.36 -8.48 -5.75
CA LEU A 175 5.63 -7.14 -6.28
C LEU A 175 7.10 -6.95 -6.65
N SER A 176 8.04 -7.53 -5.87
CA SER A 176 9.48 -7.40 -6.14
C SER A 176 9.98 -8.10 -7.41
N ILE A 177 9.19 -9.03 -7.96
CA ILE A 177 9.56 -9.82 -9.15
C ILE A 177 8.82 -9.38 -10.41
N ASN A 178 7.83 -8.49 -10.27
CA ASN A 178 7.05 -7.99 -11.39
C ASN A 178 7.90 -7.01 -12.22
N ARG A 179 8.12 -7.30 -13.51
CA ARG A 179 9.02 -6.52 -14.37
C ARG A 179 8.49 -5.13 -14.73
N GLU A 180 7.18 -4.90 -14.59
CA GLU A 180 6.56 -3.58 -14.75
C GLU A 180 6.64 -2.74 -13.46
N GLU A 181 6.81 -3.39 -12.30
CA GLU A 181 6.93 -2.77 -10.97
C GLU A 181 8.31 -3.10 -10.39
N GLY A 182 9.33 -2.31 -10.77
CA GLY A 182 10.71 -2.50 -10.32
C GLY A 182 10.92 -2.46 -8.80
N VAL A 183 11.99 -3.11 -8.33
CA VAL A 183 12.38 -3.10 -6.91
C VAL A 183 12.90 -1.72 -6.52
N PRO A 184 12.47 -1.12 -5.39
CA PRO A 184 13.06 0.11 -4.89
C PRO A 184 14.49 -0.16 -4.42
N VAL A 185 15.48 0.42 -5.10
CA VAL A 185 16.90 0.27 -4.75
C VAL A 185 17.43 1.57 -4.13
N ARG A 186 18.22 1.44 -3.08
CA ARG A 186 18.85 2.57 -2.36
C ARG A 186 20.04 3.10 -3.18
N ARG A 187 20.07 4.40 -3.49
CA ARG A 187 21.23 5.02 -4.14
C ARG A 187 22.29 5.36 -3.08
N TYR A 188 23.47 4.75 -3.17
CA TYR A 188 24.66 5.27 -2.51
C TYR A 188 25.10 6.54 -3.26
N VAL A 189 25.11 7.67 -2.57
CA VAL A 189 25.78 8.88 -3.04
C VAL A 189 27.11 8.94 -2.28
N PRO A 190 28.26 8.86 -2.96
CA PRO A 190 29.57 8.95 -2.31
C PRO A 190 29.78 10.31 -1.64
#